data_AF-A0A2E8VLP7-F1
#
_entry.id   AF-A0A2E8VLP7-F1
#
_cell.length_a   1.000
_cell.length_b   1.000
_cell.length_c   1.000
_cell.angle_alpha   90.00
_cell.angle_beta   90.00
_cell.angle_gamma   90.00
#
_symmetry.space_group_name_H-M   'P 1'
#
loop_
_entity.id
_entity.type
_entity.pdbx_description
1 polymer ?
#
loop_
_entity_poly.entity_id
_entity_poly.type
_entity_poly.pdbx_seq_one_letter_code
_entity_poly.pdbx_strand_id
1 'polypeptide(L)'
;MFLIARAAAPMLPGCVVSTRTTRISRDEALLSFIVWHTPGDRLRAVGALLIVRRNRSLVVCHGRSCADRWLPRARYRRIAPPSLSDCGRPMQAMAAMGLRAVRSAARELARAFDRPDLVEVIGDGTYTNAERDAEADIRNSLQHTYPDHGFGAGSGAEFTWWIKAVEGSANFARNRPHFAVVVVCLQKGRPQHAVVVDPMRDEEFVGSRGGGCRMNGTQLLRVSGRAHLREAMVGLRTFRPGLTAALEDADCQIRRSGSAALDLAYVAAGRLDAAVLAGANAAAVAAGSLLIAEAGGLVSNFEGGSADPASGAAVAGTRGVFRELLPLARKSYG
;
A
#
# COMPACT_ATOMS: atom_id res chain seq x y z
N MET A 1 -37.57 -20.27 18.40
CA MET A 1 -36.41 -21.19 18.33
C MET A 1 -35.25 -20.43 17.69
N PHE A 2 -34.20 -20.10 18.45
CA PHE A 2 -33.06 -19.34 17.94
C PHE A 2 -32.07 -20.31 17.27
N LEU A 3 -31.86 -20.18 15.95
CA LEU A 3 -30.76 -20.88 15.29
C LEU A 3 -29.47 -20.12 15.62
N ILE A 4 -28.63 -20.71 16.47
CA ILE A 4 -27.27 -20.23 16.70
C ILE A 4 -26.43 -20.73 15.52
N ALA A 5 -26.18 -19.86 14.54
CA ALA A 5 -25.17 -20.16 13.53
C ALA A 5 -23.79 -20.13 14.22
N ARG A 6 -23.21 -21.30 14.48
CA ARG A 6 -21.78 -21.41 14.81
C ARG A 6 -21.01 -20.95 13.57
N ALA A 7 -20.46 -19.74 13.63
CA ALA A 7 -19.51 -19.30 12.62
C ALA A 7 -18.29 -20.23 12.69
N ALA A 8 -18.11 -21.06 11.67
CA ALA A 8 -16.89 -21.84 11.49
C ALA A 8 -15.77 -20.87 11.06
N ALA A 9 -15.11 -20.24 12.04
CA ALA A 9 -13.85 -19.56 11.80
C ALA A 9 -12.74 -20.63 11.65
N PRO A 10 -11.73 -20.44 10.78
CA PRO A 10 -10.63 -21.38 10.67
C PRO A 10 -9.90 -21.49 12.02
N MET A 11 -9.92 -22.68 12.60
CA MET A 11 -9.29 -22.96 13.89
C MET A 11 -7.76 -22.99 13.72
N LEU A 12 -7.05 -22.20 14.53
CA LEU A 12 -5.62 -22.43 14.77
C LEU A 12 -5.46 -23.73 15.59
N PRO A 13 -4.55 -24.65 15.22
CA PRO A 13 -4.32 -25.87 16.00
C PRO A 13 -3.93 -25.51 17.44
N GLY A 14 -4.65 -26.07 18.43
CA GLY A 14 -4.35 -25.89 19.87
C GLY A 14 -5.13 -24.77 20.60
N CYS A 15 -6.00 -24.03 19.91
CA CYS A 15 -6.85 -23.01 20.54
C CYS A 15 -8.21 -23.57 20.98
N VAL A 16 -8.63 -23.27 22.21
CA VAL A 16 -9.98 -23.58 22.71
C VAL A 16 -10.86 -22.34 22.53
N VAL A 17 -12.06 -22.54 21.96
CA VAL A 17 -13.07 -21.48 21.77
C VAL A 17 -14.11 -21.59 22.87
N SER A 18 -14.23 -20.56 23.70
CA SER A 18 -15.34 -20.44 24.64
C SER A 18 -16.30 -19.32 24.19
N THR A 19 -17.59 -19.64 24.15
CA THR A 19 -18.65 -18.68 23.79
C THR A 19 -19.55 -18.42 24.98
N ARG A 20 -19.73 -17.14 25.34
CA ARG A 20 -20.74 -16.73 26.34
C ARG A 20 -21.74 -15.79 25.70
N THR A 21 -23.01 -16.18 25.68
CA THR A 21 -24.10 -15.36 25.11
C THR A 21 -24.97 -14.82 26.23
N THR A 22 -25.16 -13.50 26.27
CA THR A 22 -26.03 -12.83 27.24
C THR A 22 -27.12 -12.05 26.50
N ARG A 23 -28.36 -12.18 26.96
CA ARG A 23 -29.51 -11.45 26.43
C ARG A 23 -29.57 -10.07 27.10
N ILE A 24 -29.54 -9.00 26.31
CA ILE A 24 -29.46 -7.62 26.84
C ILE A 24 -30.84 -6.95 26.97
N SER A 25 -31.86 -7.40 26.23
CA SER A 25 -33.23 -6.90 26.36
C SER A 25 -34.26 -8.00 26.10
N ARG A 26 -35.50 -7.79 26.56
CA ARG A 26 -36.62 -8.72 26.33
C ARG A 26 -36.85 -8.96 24.83
N ASP A 27 -36.62 -7.96 23.98
CA ASP A 27 -36.79 -8.08 22.54
C ASP A 27 -35.55 -7.54 21.80
N GLU A 28 -34.79 -8.39 21.10
CA GLU A 28 -33.93 -8.04 19.93
C GLU A 28 -32.39 -7.86 20.05
N ALA A 29 -31.74 -8.08 21.20
CA ALA A 29 -30.25 -8.03 21.26
C ALA A 29 -29.59 -9.24 21.94
N LEU A 30 -28.64 -9.89 21.23
CA LEU A 30 -27.78 -10.95 21.75
C LEU A 30 -26.32 -10.49 21.70
N LEU A 31 -25.67 -10.41 22.87
CA LEU A 31 -24.23 -10.18 22.93
C LEU A 31 -23.53 -11.52 23.12
N SER A 32 -22.66 -11.87 22.18
CA SER A 32 -21.86 -13.09 22.21
C SER A 32 -20.39 -12.74 22.34
N PHE A 33 -19.76 -13.17 23.43
CA PHE A 33 -18.33 -13.08 23.59
C PHE A 33 -17.70 -14.35 23.03
N ILE A 34 -16.68 -14.19 22.17
CA ILE A 34 -15.86 -15.30 21.69
C ILE A 34 -14.47 -15.07 22.28
N VAL A 35 -14.05 -15.96 23.17
CA VAL A 35 -12.73 -15.87 23.81
C VAL A 35 -11.86 -17.02 23.31
N TRP A 36 -10.65 -16.68 22.86
CA TRP A 36 -9.65 -17.62 22.38
C TRP A 36 -8.60 -17.77 23.48
N HIS A 37 -8.27 -19.00 23.87
CA HIS A 37 -7.16 -19.21 24.80
C HIS A 37 -6.32 -20.43 24.41
N THR A 38 -5.03 -20.32 24.66
CA THR A 38 -4.05 -21.40 24.67
C THR A 38 -3.98 -22.00 26.09
N PRO A 39 -3.85 -23.32 26.27
CA PRO A 39 -3.69 -23.92 27.60
C PRO A 39 -2.40 -23.41 28.26
N GLY A 40 -2.49 -22.79 29.45
CA GLY A 40 -1.35 -22.31 30.23
C GLY A 40 -1.10 -20.80 30.21
N ASP A 41 -1.76 -20.04 29.33
CA ASP A 41 -1.64 -18.58 29.29
C ASP A 41 -2.77 -17.87 30.06
N ARG A 42 -2.42 -16.85 30.85
CA ARG A 42 -3.40 -15.92 31.44
C ARG A 42 -4.07 -15.11 30.32
N LEU A 43 -5.31 -15.47 29.98
CA LEU A 43 -6.33 -14.73 29.21
C LEU A 43 -5.80 -13.58 28.32
N ARG A 44 -5.50 -13.86 27.05
CA ARG A 44 -5.48 -12.82 26.00
C ARG A 44 -6.90 -12.69 25.42
N ALA A 45 -7.66 -11.70 25.86
CA ALA A 45 -8.95 -11.39 25.23
C ALA A 45 -8.71 -10.85 23.81
N VAL A 46 -9.15 -11.58 22.78
CA VAL A 46 -9.11 -11.10 21.39
C VAL A 46 -10.52 -11.10 20.80
N GLY A 47 -11.19 -9.95 20.96
CA GLY A 47 -12.42 -9.59 20.23
C GLY A 47 -13.73 -9.83 20.99
N ALA A 48 -14.58 -8.79 21.04
CA ALA A 48 -15.99 -8.93 21.40
C ALA A 48 -16.82 -8.80 20.12
N LEU A 49 -17.78 -9.72 19.91
CA LEU A 49 -18.71 -9.70 18.79
C LEU A 49 -20.11 -9.32 19.28
N LEU A 50 -20.46 -8.03 19.19
CA LEU A 50 -21.83 -7.58 19.46
C LEU A 50 -22.69 -7.87 18.22
N ILE A 51 -23.74 -8.69 18.37
CA ILE A 51 -24.72 -8.97 17.31
C ILE A 51 -26.06 -8.34 17.72
N VAL A 52 -26.34 -7.14 17.22
CA VAL A 52 -27.65 -6.49 17.42
C VAL A 52 -28.55 -6.85 16.25
N ARG A 53 -29.69 -7.50 16.50
CA ARG A 53 -30.65 -7.89 15.46
C ARG A 53 -31.83 -6.93 15.47
N ARG A 54 -31.75 -5.82 14.73
CA ARG A 54 -32.92 -4.96 14.48
C ARG A 54 -33.39 -5.14 13.03
N ASN A 55 -34.65 -5.52 12.81
CA ASN A 55 -35.25 -5.69 11.47
C ASN A 55 -34.35 -6.42 10.45
N ARG A 56 -34.00 -7.69 10.73
CA ARG A 56 -33.24 -8.59 9.83
C ARG A 56 -31.83 -8.13 9.42
N SER A 57 -31.28 -7.09 10.05
CA SER A 57 -29.92 -6.61 9.78
C SER A 57 -28.95 -7.11 10.87
N LEU A 58 -27.80 -7.63 10.46
CA LEU A 58 -26.70 -8.05 11.34
C LEU A 58 -25.67 -6.92 11.38
N VAL A 59 -25.41 -6.37 12.56
CA VAL A 59 -24.32 -5.39 12.76
C VAL A 59 -23.18 -6.09 13.48
N VAL A 60 -21.97 -6.01 12.93
CA VAL A 60 -20.73 -6.56 13.50
C VAL A 60 -19.83 -5.40 13.91
N CYS A 61 -19.54 -5.27 15.19
CA CYS A 61 -18.57 -4.30 15.71
C CYS A 61 -17.32 -5.05 16.20
N HIS A 62 -16.14 -4.62 15.76
CA HIS A 62 -14.86 -5.04 16.33
C HIS A 62 -14.33 -3.89 17.20
N GLY A 63 -14.32 -4.08 18.52
CA GLY A 63 -13.68 -3.16 19.46
C GLY A 63 -12.44 -3.78 20.08
N ARG A 64 -11.30 -3.09 20.00
CA ARG A 64 -10.21 -3.26 20.97
C ARG A 64 -10.39 -2.15 22.02
N SER A 65 -10.49 -2.53 23.28
CA SER A 65 -10.74 -1.71 24.49
C SER A 65 -12.21 -1.61 24.93
N CYS A 66 -12.43 -2.07 26.17
CA CYS A 66 -13.57 -1.73 27.00
C CYS A 66 -13.19 -0.49 27.81
N ALA A 67 -13.92 0.62 27.65
CA ALA A 67 -14.23 1.60 28.70
C ALA A 67 -15.03 2.77 28.09
N ASP A 68 -16.30 2.87 28.49
CA ASP A 68 -17.11 4.08 28.67
C ASP A 68 -16.94 5.28 27.71
N ARG A 69 -17.74 5.29 26.62
CA ARG A 69 -18.48 6.49 26.17
C ARG A 69 -19.47 6.14 25.07
N TRP A 70 -20.75 6.19 25.39
CA TRP A 70 -21.84 6.11 24.42
C TRP A 70 -21.86 7.41 23.59
N LEU A 71 -21.48 7.32 22.31
CA LEU A 71 -21.60 8.45 21.38
C LEU A 71 -23.09 8.68 21.01
N PRO A 72 -23.58 9.94 21.00
CA PRO A 72 -24.96 10.23 20.62
C PRO A 72 -25.19 10.09 19.12
N ARG A 73 -26.46 9.83 18.77
CA ARG A 73 -27.03 9.66 17.43
C ARG A 73 -26.48 10.65 16.39
N ALA A 74 -25.51 10.23 15.58
CA ALA A 74 -25.14 10.96 14.37
C ALA A 74 -24.76 9.99 13.23
N ARG A 75 -25.64 9.94 12.23
CA ARG A 75 -25.44 9.48 10.84
C ARG A 75 -24.70 8.13 10.66
N TYR A 76 -25.41 7.03 10.88
CA TYR A 76 -25.01 5.74 10.35
C TYR A 76 -25.20 5.72 8.82
N ARG A 77 -24.11 5.82 8.05
CA ARG A 77 -24.13 5.43 6.63
C ARG A 77 -24.28 3.92 6.55
N ARG A 78 -25.17 3.46 5.68
CA ARG A 78 -25.38 2.04 5.36
C ARG A 78 -24.11 1.51 4.70
N ILE A 79 -23.23 0.86 5.47
CA ILE A 79 -22.10 0.11 4.91
C ILE A 79 -22.70 -1.21 4.44
N ALA A 80 -22.72 -1.43 3.12
CA ALA A 80 -23.08 -2.74 2.59
C ALA A 80 -22.09 -3.78 3.13
N PRO A 81 -22.54 -4.97 3.59
CA PRO A 81 -21.60 -6.02 3.97
C PRO A 81 -20.71 -6.33 2.75
N PRO A 82 -19.38 -6.43 2.91
CA PRO A 82 -18.53 -6.91 1.84
C PRO A 82 -19.08 -8.29 1.40
N SER A 83 -19.24 -8.50 0.10
CA SER A 83 -19.67 -9.78 -0.41
C SER A 83 -18.66 -10.86 0.03
N LEU A 84 -19.12 -12.07 0.31
CA LEU A 84 -18.26 -13.21 0.70
C LEU A 84 -17.18 -13.55 -0.34
N SER A 85 -17.27 -13.00 -1.56
CA SER A 85 -16.23 -13.04 -2.59
C SER A 85 -15.03 -12.11 -2.33
N ASP A 86 -15.15 -11.17 -1.39
CA ASP A 86 -14.13 -10.18 -1.00
C ASP A 86 -13.29 -10.66 0.21
N CYS A 87 -13.56 -11.88 0.70
CA CYS A 87 -12.67 -12.62 1.59
C CYS A 87 -11.36 -12.90 0.82
N GLY A 88 -10.35 -12.08 1.13
CA GLY A 88 -9.15 -11.88 0.34
C GLY A 88 -8.49 -13.14 -0.19
N ARG A 89 -8.19 -13.15 -1.49
CA ARG A 89 -7.21 -14.09 -2.06
C ARG A 89 -5.92 -14.00 -1.23
N PRO A 90 -5.32 -15.14 -0.83
CA PRO A 90 -4.06 -15.12 -0.12
C PRO A 90 -3.00 -14.41 -0.97
N MET A 91 -2.12 -13.65 -0.32
CA MET A 91 -1.00 -12.98 -0.99
C MET A 91 -0.15 -14.02 -1.73
N GLN A 92 0.22 -13.72 -2.97
CA GLN A 92 1.03 -14.64 -3.77
C GLN A 92 2.41 -14.84 -3.13
N ALA A 93 2.96 -16.06 -3.23
CA ALA A 93 4.18 -16.45 -2.51
C ALA A 93 5.38 -15.53 -2.80
N MET A 94 5.57 -15.13 -4.06
CA MET A 94 6.64 -14.21 -4.44
C MET A 94 6.45 -12.80 -3.85
N ALA A 95 5.22 -12.27 -3.86
CA ALA A 95 4.91 -10.99 -3.21
C ALA A 95 5.15 -11.05 -1.70
N ALA A 96 4.76 -12.15 -1.05
CA ALA A 96 4.99 -12.37 0.37
C ALA A 96 6.50 -12.47 0.70
N MET A 97 7.29 -13.13 -0.16
CA MET A 97 8.74 -13.17 0.02
C MET A 97 9.38 -11.79 -0.18
N GLY A 98 9.00 -11.06 -1.23
CA GLY A 98 9.43 -9.68 -1.44
C GLY A 98 9.14 -8.80 -0.23
N LEU A 99 7.93 -8.89 0.32
CA LEU A 99 7.54 -8.15 1.53
C LEU A 99 8.37 -8.54 2.75
N ARG A 100 8.68 -9.83 2.96
CA ARG A 100 9.55 -10.26 4.07
C ARG A 100 10.95 -9.66 3.97
N ALA A 101 11.55 -9.69 2.78
CA ALA A 101 12.87 -9.11 2.54
C ALA A 101 12.86 -7.59 2.79
N VAL A 102 11.87 -6.89 2.22
CA VAL A 102 11.69 -5.44 2.38
C VAL A 102 11.49 -5.04 3.85
N ARG A 103 10.68 -5.79 4.62
CA ARG A 103 10.46 -5.50 6.04
C ARG A 103 11.74 -5.53 6.87
N SER A 104 12.71 -6.37 6.53
CA SER A 104 13.99 -6.41 7.24
C SER A 104 14.78 -5.13 7.01
N ALA A 105 15.03 -4.82 5.74
CA ALA A 105 15.73 -3.61 5.31
C ALA A 105 15.03 -2.33 5.78
N ALA A 106 13.69 -2.26 5.72
CA ALA A 106 12.91 -1.13 6.19
C ALA A 106 13.16 -0.82 7.68
N ARG A 107 13.27 -1.86 8.53
CA ARG A 107 13.59 -1.68 9.95
C ARG A 107 15.02 -1.19 10.16
N GLU A 108 15.97 -1.62 9.34
CA GLU A 108 17.36 -1.16 9.40
C GLU A 108 17.49 0.29 8.96
N LEU A 109 16.83 0.65 7.87
CA LEU A 109 16.78 2.02 7.38
C LEU A 109 16.10 2.97 8.37
N ALA A 110 15.03 2.53 9.05
CA ALA A 110 14.43 3.31 10.14
C ALA A 110 15.42 3.57 11.29
N ARG A 111 16.19 2.55 11.70
CA ARG A 111 17.24 2.72 12.72
C ARG A 111 18.37 3.64 12.26
N ALA A 112 18.77 3.54 10.99
CA ALA A 112 19.78 4.41 10.41
C ALA A 112 19.28 5.86 10.31
N PHE A 113 18.01 6.07 10.01
CA PHE A 113 17.36 7.38 9.99
C PHE A 113 17.42 8.06 11.37
N ASP A 114 17.20 7.31 12.45
CA ASP A 114 17.32 7.81 13.83
C ASP A 114 18.77 8.10 14.27
N ARG A 115 19.76 7.66 13.49
CA ARG A 115 21.20 7.80 13.74
C ARG A 115 21.91 8.41 12.54
N PRO A 116 21.61 9.68 12.19
CA PRO A 116 22.19 10.32 11.01
C PRO A 116 23.71 10.49 11.11
N ASP A 117 24.29 10.40 12.32
CA ASP A 117 25.73 10.39 12.57
C ASP A 117 26.45 9.17 11.97
N LEU A 118 25.72 8.09 11.70
CA LEU A 118 26.25 6.84 11.11
C LEU A 118 25.96 6.73 9.60
N VAL A 119 25.25 7.70 9.02
CA VAL A 119 24.86 7.70 7.62
C VAL A 119 25.88 8.48 6.81
N GLU A 120 26.61 7.76 5.97
CA GLU A 120 27.62 8.33 5.08
C GLU A 120 27.08 8.40 3.66
N VAL A 121 27.22 9.57 3.03
CA VAL A 121 26.95 9.73 1.59
C VAL A 121 28.12 9.17 0.80
N ILE A 122 27.83 8.26 -0.12
CA ILE A 122 28.80 7.62 -0.99
C ILE A 122 28.81 8.35 -2.34
N GLY A 123 29.95 8.94 -2.70
CA GLY A 123 30.12 9.71 -3.94
C GLY A 123 29.38 11.05 -3.94
N ASP A 124 29.20 11.64 -5.12
CA ASP A 124 28.73 13.04 -5.28
C ASP A 124 27.19 13.20 -5.26
N GLY A 125 26.48 12.34 -4.52
CA GLY A 125 25.04 12.20 -4.65
C GLY A 125 24.27 12.18 -3.34
N THR A 126 23.24 11.34 -3.30
CA THR A 126 22.40 11.08 -2.11
C THR A 126 22.37 9.61 -1.75
N TYR A 127 23.18 8.78 -2.42
CA TYR A 127 23.33 7.37 -2.13
C TYR A 127 24.12 7.20 -0.83
N THR A 128 23.72 6.27 0.03
CA THR A 128 24.30 6.14 1.36
C THR A 128 24.78 4.71 1.65
N ASN A 129 25.66 4.56 2.63
CA ASN A 129 26.03 3.26 3.19
C ASN A 129 24.80 2.45 3.64
N ALA A 130 23.86 3.09 4.35
CA ALA A 130 22.62 2.44 4.80
C ALA A 130 21.78 1.93 3.62
N GLU A 131 21.72 2.70 2.52
CA GLU A 131 21.03 2.27 1.30
C GLU A 131 21.70 1.05 0.65
N ARG A 132 23.04 1.08 0.51
CA ARG A 132 23.82 -0.04 -0.04
C ARG A 132 23.61 -1.33 0.75
N ASP A 133 23.69 -1.24 2.06
CA ASP A 133 23.59 -2.41 2.95
C ASP A 133 22.17 -3.00 2.87
N ALA A 134 21.14 -2.15 2.87
CA ALA A 134 19.75 -2.57 2.68
C ALA A 134 19.49 -3.22 1.30
N GLU A 135 20.11 -2.70 0.21
CA GLU A 135 20.02 -3.33 -1.12
C GLU A 135 20.66 -4.72 -1.14
N ALA A 136 21.80 -4.88 -0.47
CA ALA A 136 22.50 -6.15 -0.35
C ALA A 136 21.65 -7.17 0.45
N ASP A 137 21.05 -6.75 1.57
CA ASP A 137 20.24 -7.63 2.41
C ASP A 137 18.98 -8.13 1.70
N ILE A 138 18.28 -7.24 0.99
CA ILE A 138 17.12 -7.62 0.17
C ILE A 138 17.56 -8.59 -0.93
N ARG A 139 18.64 -8.29 -1.65
CA ARG A 139 19.17 -9.15 -2.72
C ARG A 139 19.52 -10.53 -2.19
N ASN A 140 20.28 -10.61 -1.10
CA ASN A 140 20.73 -11.86 -0.51
C ASN A 140 19.53 -12.72 -0.06
N SER A 141 18.53 -12.10 0.58
CA SER A 141 17.30 -12.80 1.00
C SER A 141 16.53 -13.39 -0.18
N LEU A 142 16.37 -12.62 -1.25
CA LEU A 142 15.67 -13.05 -2.47
C LEU A 142 16.46 -14.11 -3.25
N GLN A 143 17.77 -13.94 -3.41
CA GLN A 143 18.65 -14.87 -4.11
C GLN A 143 18.71 -16.22 -3.40
N HIS A 144 18.71 -16.23 -2.07
CA HIS A 144 18.67 -17.46 -1.28
C HIS A 144 17.38 -18.26 -1.52
N THR A 145 16.24 -17.56 -1.65
CA THR A 145 14.93 -18.21 -1.87
C THR A 145 14.69 -18.57 -3.33
N TYR A 146 15.21 -17.76 -4.27
CA TYR A 146 15.05 -17.90 -5.71
C TYR A 146 16.40 -17.84 -6.44
N PRO A 147 17.20 -18.92 -6.43
CA PRO A 147 18.55 -18.93 -6.99
C PRO A 147 18.62 -18.63 -8.50
N ASP A 148 17.57 -18.99 -9.25
CA ASP A 148 17.52 -18.83 -10.70
C ASP A 148 16.99 -17.45 -11.16
N HIS A 149 16.61 -16.58 -10.22
CA HIS A 149 16.08 -15.25 -10.55
C HIS A 149 17.23 -14.26 -10.76
N GLY A 150 17.04 -13.35 -11.73
CA GLY A 150 17.97 -12.26 -12.00
C GLY A 150 17.68 -11.02 -11.15
N PHE A 151 18.64 -10.08 -11.15
CA PHE A 151 18.52 -8.80 -10.45
C PHE A 151 18.89 -7.65 -11.39
N GLY A 152 18.12 -6.57 -11.34
CA GLY A 152 18.29 -5.42 -12.21
C GLY A 152 17.89 -5.68 -13.67
N ALA A 153 18.02 -4.65 -14.49
CA ALA A 153 17.78 -4.73 -15.93
C ALA A 153 18.89 -5.54 -16.62
N GLY A 154 18.53 -6.27 -17.69
CA GLY A 154 19.51 -6.97 -18.53
C GLY A 154 20.06 -8.28 -17.98
N SER A 155 19.53 -8.80 -16.86
CA SER A 155 20.01 -10.08 -16.28
C SER A 155 19.71 -11.32 -17.14
N GLY A 156 18.84 -11.22 -18.15
CA GLY A 156 18.50 -12.34 -19.06
C GLY A 156 17.64 -13.45 -18.45
N ALA A 157 17.44 -13.46 -17.13
CA ALA A 157 16.59 -14.41 -16.43
C ALA A 157 15.10 -14.21 -16.76
N GLU A 158 14.30 -15.28 -16.63
CA GLU A 158 12.85 -15.20 -16.83
C GLU A 158 12.20 -14.27 -15.80
N PHE A 159 12.58 -14.42 -14.53
CA PHE A 159 12.16 -13.57 -13.44
C PHE A 159 13.30 -12.65 -13.03
N THR A 160 13.02 -11.36 -12.90
CA THR A 160 14.00 -10.36 -12.47
C THR A 160 13.44 -9.52 -11.34
N TRP A 161 14.28 -9.23 -10.34
CA TRP A 161 13.95 -8.35 -9.22
C TRP A 161 14.64 -7.01 -9.39
N TRP A 162 13.87 -5.93 -9.35
CA TRP A 162 14.41 -4.58 -9.25
C TRP A 162 14.20 -4.07 -7.84
N ILE A 163 15.28 -3.57 -7.26
CA ILE A 163 15.38 -3.15 -5.87
C ILE A 163 15.82 -1.68 -5.87
N LYS A 164 15.17 -0.88 -5.03
CA LYS A 164 15.63 0.47 -4.65
C LYS A 164 15.37 0.62 -3.17
N ALA A 165 16.43 0.51 -2.36
CA ALA A 165 16.23 0.45 -0.91
C ALA A 165 15.83 1.80 -0.31
N VAL A 166 16.27 2.92 -0.90
CA VAL A 166 15.82 4.25 -0.50
C VAL A 166 15.33 5.04 -1.72
N GLU A 167 14.04 4.99 -2.02
CA GLU A 167 13.41 5.93 -2.95
C GLU A 167 12.99 7.19 -2.19
N GLY A 168 13.51 8.34 -2.62
CA GLY A 168 13.53 9.55 -1.79
C GLY A 168 14.87 9.76 -1.07
N SER A 169 15.99 9.28 -1.62
CA SER A 169 17.35 9.45 -1.06
C SER A 169 17.67 10.90 -0.64
N ALA A 170 17.19 11.90 -1.38
CA ALA A 170 17.36 13.31 -1.00
C ALA A 170 16.62 13.72 0.28
N ASN A 171 15.47 13.10 0.57
CA ASN A 171 14.75 13.26 1.83
C ASN A 171 15.48 12.52 2.95
N PHE A 172 15.88 11.27 2.72
CA PHE A 172 16.63 10.46 3.69
C PHE A 172 17.93 11.16 4.14
N ALA A 173 18.74 11.61 3.18
CA ALA A 173 20.01 12.33 3.46
C ALA A 173 19.81 13.66 4.20
N ARG A 174 18.59 14.22 4.20
CA ARG A 174 18.24 15.47 4.91
C ARG A 174 17.38 15.21 6.15
N ASN A 175 17.33 13.96 6.62
CA ASN A 175 16.53 13.56 7.77
C ASN A 175 15.04 13.94 7.66
N ARG A 176 14.47 13.85 6.45
CA ARG A 176 13.03 14.05 6.20
C ARG A 176 12.32 12.69 6.15
N PRO A 177 11.30 12.42 6.99
CA PRO A 177 10.68 11.11 7.12
C PRO A 177 9.64 10.84 6.01
N HIS A 178 10.10 10.86 4.76
CA HIS A 178 9.29 10.62 3.57
C HIS A 178 10.13 9.95 2.48
N PHE A 179 10.33 8.65 2.62
CA PHE A 179 11.05 7.79 1.69
C PHE A 179 10.47 6.37 1.74
N ALA A 180 10.77 5.54 0.75
CA ALA A 180 10.27 4.16 0.70
C ALA A 180 11.32 3.16 0.27
N VAL A 181 11.15 1.93 0.73
CA VAL A 181 11.85 0.75 0.21
C VAL A 181 10.98 0.13 -0.88
N VAL A 182 11.55 -0.09 -2.06
CA VAL A 182 10.81 -0.56 -3.25
C VAL A 182 11.41 -1.84 -3.79
N VAL A 183 10.57 -2.85 -3.98
CA VAL A 183 10.90 -4.09 -4.69
C VAL A 183 9.81 -4.43 -5.68
N VAL A 184 10.21 -4.76 -6.90
CA VAL A 184 9.30 -5.24 -7.95
C VAL A 184 9.89 -6.47 -8.62
N CYS A 185 9.04 -7.49 -8.79
CA CYS A 185 9.38 -8.67 -9.58
C CYS A 185 8.74 -8.54 -10.96
N LEU A 186 9.56 -8.74 -11.99
CA LEU A 186 9.14 -8.77 -13.38
C LEU A 186 9.31 -10.19 -13.91
N GLN A 187 8.37 -10.62 -14.74
CA GLN A 187 8.50 -11.83 -15.56
C GLN A 187 8.59 -11.38 -17.02
N LYS A 188 9.70 -11.71 -17.70
CA LYS A 188 9.97 -11.30 -19.09
C LYS A 188 9.74 -9.80 -19.32
N GLY A 189 10.26 -8.98 -18.39
CA GLY A 189 10.15 -7.52 -18.43
C GLY A 189 8.79 -6.93 -18.03
N ARG A 190 7.80 -7.75 -17.66
CA ARG A 190 6.47 -7.28 -17.24
C ARG A 190 6.32 -7.37 -15.71
N PRO A 191 5.97 -6.27 -15.00
CA PRO A 191 5.74 -6.32 -13.55
C PRO A 191 4.64 -7.34 -13.18
N GLN A 192 4.97 -8.22 -12.23
CA GLN A 192 4.06 -9.24 -11.69
C GLN A 192 3.73 -9.01 -10.22
N HIS A 193 4.72 -8.61 -9.42
CA HIS A 193 4.56 -8.32 -7.99
C HIS A 193 5.27 -7.02 -7.64
N ALA A 194 4.62 -6.17 -6.84
CA ALA A 194 5.17 -4.91 -6.38
C ALA A 194 5.01 -4.80 -4.86
N VAL A 195 6.06 -4.31 -4.21
CA VAL A 195 6.12 -4.02 -2.78
C VAL A 195 6.74 -2.63 -2.63
N VAL A 196 6.01 -1.72 -1.98
CA VAL A 196 6.49 -0.40 -1.57
C VAL A 196 6.21 -0.27 -0.08
N VAL A 197 7.23 0.03 0.72
CA VAL A 197 7.09 0.19 2.17
C VAL A 197 7.60 1.55 2.61
N ASP A 198 6.75 2.31 3.31
CA ASP A 198 7.13 3.50 4.08
C ASP A 198 7.54 3.04 5.50
N PRO A 199 8.84 3.01 5.83
CA PRO A 199 9.29 2.56 7.15
C PRO A 199 8.91 3.52 8.27
N MET A 200 8.68 4.80 7.97
CA MET A 200 8.41 5.83 8.97
C MET A 200 6.93 5.84 9.40
N ARG A 201 6.04 5.30 8.56
CA ARG A 201 4.59 5.22 8.82
C ARG A 201 4.07 3.80 9.04
N ASP A 202 4.93 2.79 8.91
CA ASP A 202 4.55 1.37 8.95
C ASP A 202 3.44 1.06 7.92
N GLU A 203 3.62 1.59 6.70
CA GLU A 203 2.69 1.41 5.59
C GLU A 203 3.30 0.57 4.48
N GLU A 204 2.63 -0.53 4.16
CA GLU A 204 3.08 -1.52 3.20
C GLU A 204 2.07 -1.63 2.06
N PHE A 205 2.45 -1.23 0.86
CA PHE A 205 1.65 -1.31 -0.35
C PHE A 205 2.12 -2.50 -1.17
N VAL A 206 1.28 -3.51 -1.29
CA VAL A 206 1.60 -4.76 -1.99
C VAL A 206 0.58 -5.05 -3.07
N GLY A 207 1.03 -5.24 -4.30
CA GLY A 207 0.18 -5.57 -5.44
C GLY A 207 0.70 -6.76 -6.21
N SER A 208 -0.21 -7.52 -6.79
CA SER A 208 0.12 -8.60 -7.73
C SER A 208 -0.80 -8.53 -8.93
N ARG A 209 -0.27 -8.81 -10.11
CA ARG A 209 -1.04 -8.77 -11.36
C ARG A 209 -2.28 -9.66 -11.26
N GLY A 210 -3.46 -9.09 -11.49
CA GLY A 210 -4.77 -9.77 -11.37
C GLY A 210 -5.17 -10.16 -9.94
N GLY A 211 -4.37 -9.79 -8.94
CA GLY A 211 -4.57 -10.09 -7.53
C GLY A 211 -5.05 -8.90 -6.70
N GLY A 212 -5.11 -7.71 -7.30
CA GLY A 212 -5.39 -6.47 -6.59
C GLY A 212 -4.18 -5.91 -5.86
N CYS A 213 -4.40 -4.75 -5.23
CA CYS A 213 -3.41 -4.01 -4.45
C CYS A 213 -3.92 -3.86 -3.01
N ARG A 214 -3.08 -4.10 -2.02
CA ARG A 214 -3.44 -4.09 -0.60
C ARG A 214 -2.48 -3.25 0.23
N MET A 215 -3.01 -2.68 1.31
CA MET A 215 -2.24 -2.03 2.36
C MET A 215 -2.23 -2.89 3.62
N ASN A 216 -1.05 -3.06 4.22
CA ASN A 216 -0.83 -3.78 5.48
C ASN A 216 -1.53 -5.16 5.50
N GLY A 217 -1.45 -5.87 4.36
CA GLY A 217 -1.98 -7.22 4.13
C GLY A 217 -3.51 -7.36 4.05
N THR A 218 -4.28 -6.37 4.51
CA THR A 218 -5.72 -6.54 4.77
C THR A 218 -6.60 -5.61 3.94
N GLN A 219 -6.26 -4.32 3.88
CA GLN A 219 -7.08 -3.31 3.23
C GLN A 219 -6.88 -3.36 1.72
N LEU A 220 -7.93 -3.65 0.94
CA LEU A 220 -7.89 -3.53 -0.51
C LEU A 220 -7.86 -2.04 -0.91
N LEU A 221 -6.94 -1.67 -1.79
CA LEU A 221 -6.76 -0.31 -2.26
C LEU A 221 -7.54 -0.05 -3.55
N ARG A 222 -8.02 1.18 -3.68
CA ARG A 222 -8.68 1.73 -4.86
C ARG A 222 -8.25 3.17 -5.03
N VAL A 223 -8.04 3.58 -6.28
CA VAL A 223 -7.88 5.00 -6.60
C VAL A 223 -9.14 5.77 -6.17
N SER A 224 -9.00 7.09 -5.97
CA SER A 224 -10.15 7.91 -5.58
C SER A 224 -11.23 7.97 -6.67
N GLY A 225 -12.41 8.49 -6.32
CA GLY A 225 -13.51 8.70 -7.26
C GLY A 225 -13.48 10.06 -7.98
N ARG A 226 -12.47 10.91 -7.73
CA ARG A 226 -12.44 12.27 -8.28
C ARG A 226 -12.27 12.24 -9.79
N ALA A 227 -12.99 13.15 -10.47
CA ALA A 227 -13.06 13.16 -11.92
C ALA A 227 -12.38 14.37 -12.57
N HIS A 228 -12.14 15.46 -11.82
CA HIS A 228 -11.70 16.75 -12.34
C HIS A 228 -10.47 17.28 -11.61
N LEU A 229 -9.59 18.00 -12.32
CA LEU A 229 -8.36 18.59 -11.77
C LEU A 229 -8.62 19.59 -10.65
N ARG A 230 -9.69 20.39 -10.72
CA ARG A 230 -10.07 21.36 -9.68
C ARG A 230 -10.38 20.74 -8.30
N GLU A 231 -10.64 19.44 -8.27
CA GLU A 231 -10.90 18.69 -7.03
C GLU A 231 -9.68 17.87 -6.61
N ALA A 232 -8.67 17.78 -7.48
CA ALA A 232 -7.59 16.82 -7.42
C ALA A 232 -6.38 17.35 -6.62
N MET A 233 -5.68 16.39 -6.01
CA MET A 233 -4.33 16.57 -5.51
C MET A 233 -3.35 15.78 -6.38
N VAL A 234 -2.44 16.49 -7.04
CA VAL A 234 -1.48 15.94 -8.01
C VAL A 234 -0.06 15.97 -7.44
N GLY A 235 0.59 14.81 -7.40
CA GLY A 235 2.02 14.70 -7.10
C GLY A 235 2.87 15.04 -8.32
N LEU A 236 3.84 15.94 -8.17
CA LEU A 236 4.84 16.25 -9.20
C LEU A 236 6.24 15.91 -8.68
N ARG A 237 6.98 15.09 -9.43
CA ARG A 237 8.39 14.82 -9.08
C ARG A 237 9.31 16.00 -9.37
N THR A 238 9.11 16.66 -10.51
CA THR A 238 9.96 17.77 -10.96
C THR A 238 9.15 19.04 -11.11
N PHE A 239 9.78 20.19 -10.86
CA PHE A 239 9.19 21.48 -11.19
C PHE A 239 9.25 21.65 -12.72
N ARG A 240 8.09 21.91 -13.33
CA ARG A 240 7.95 22.27 -14.73
C ARG A 240 7.03 23.49 -14.82
N PRO A 241 7.52 24.67 -15.23
CA PRO A 241 6.73 25.90 -15.20
C PRO A 241 5.39 25.77 -15.93
N GLY A 242 5.39 25.26 -17.17
CA GLY A 242 4.17 25.14 -17.98
C GLY A 242 3.12 24.21 -17.37
N LEU A 243 3.54 23.05 -16.86
CA LEU A 243 2.62 22.12 -16.18
C LEU A 243 2.12 22.68 -14.86
N THR A 244 3.01 23.35 -14.09
CA THR A 244 2.66 23.92 -12.79
C THR A 244 1.60 25.01 -12.95
N ALA A 245 1.83 25.96 -13.87
CA ALA A 245 0.88 27.02 -14.16
C ALA A 245 -0.46 26.46 -14.65
N ALA A 246 -0.45 25.49 -15.57
CA ALA A 246 -1.68 24.89 -16.07
C ALA A 246 -2.49 24.14 -14.99
N LEU A 247 -1.82 23.55 -13.99
CA LEU A 247 -2.48 22.92 -12.85
C LEU A 247 -3.02 23.95 -11.86
N GLU A 248 -2.28 25.04 -11.62
CA GLU A 248 -2.74 26.15 -10.77
C GLU A 248 -3.95 26.86 -11.39
N ASP A 249 -3.93 27.11 -12.71
CA ASP A 249 -5.07 27.66 -13.46
C ASP A 249 -6.30 26.75 -13.40
N ALA A 250 -6.10 25.44 -13.26
CA ALA A 250 -7.17 24.46 -13.09
C ALA A 250 -7.64 24.30 -11.63
N ASP A 251 -7.18 25.16 -10.71
CA ASP A 251 -7.44 25.10 -9.25
C ASP A 251 -7.02 23.75 -8.62
N CYS A 252 -5.99 23.12 -9.18
CA CYS A 252 -5.50 21.83 -8.73
C CYS A 252 -4.50 22.00 -7.59
N GLN A 253 -4.60 21.16 -6.55
CA GLN A 253 -3.59 21.14 -5.49
C GLN A 253 -2.35 20.37 -5.92
N ILE A 254 -1.19 21.02 -5.84
CA ILE A 254 0.10 20.40 -6.19
C ILE A 254 0.82 19.90 -4.94
N ARG A 255 1.45 18.72 -5.02
CA ARG A 255 2.35 18.17 -4.00
C ARG A 255 3.70 17.81 -4.64
N ARG A 256 4.79 18.09 -3.92
CA ARG A 256 6.17 17.74 -4.31
C ARG A 256 6.82 17.04 -3.13
N SER A 257 6.50 15.76 -2.96
CA SER A 257 6.84 15.02 -1.74
C SER A 257 8.32 14.61 -1.67
N GLY A 258 8.95 14.45 -2.83
CA GLY A 258 10.34 13.98 -2.95
C GLY A 258 10.48 12.46 -3.02
N SER A 259 9.39 11.69 -2.98
CA SER A 259 9.39 10.25 -3.25
C SER A 259 8.35 9.90 -4.32
N ALA A 260 8.82 9.48 -5.50
CA ALA A 260 7.98 9.02 -6.58
C ALA A 260 7.25 7.72 -6.24
N ALA A 261 7.90 6.82 -5.50
CA ALA A 261 7.29 5.55 -5.09
C ALA A 261 6.09 5.79 -4.17
N LEU A 262 6.23 6.67 -3.18
CA LEU A 262 5.14 7.03 -2.27
C LEU A 262 4.04 7.82 -2.99
N ASP A 263 4.39 8.71 -3.91
CA ASP A 263 3.38 9.43 -4.69
C ASP A 263 2.50 8.45 -5.49
N LEU A 264 3.10 7.46 -6.18
CA LEU A 264 2.33 6.44 -6.92
C LEU A 264 1.53 5.52 -5.98
N ALA A 265 2.11 5.10 -4.85
CA ALA A 265 1.42 4.30 -3.84
C ALA A 265 0.22 5.04 -3.25
N TYR A 266 0.35 6.36 -3.04
CA TYR A 266 -0.73 7.22 -2.56
C TYR A 266 -1.80 7.44 -3.63
N VAL A 267 -1.46 7.47 -4.92
CA VAL A 267 -2.47 7.41 -6.00
C VAL A 267 -3.25 6.10 -5.93
N ALA A 268 -2.55 4.97 -5.81
CA ALA A 268 -3.20 3.65 -5.69
C ALA A 268 -4.12 3.55 -4.45
N ALA A 269 -3.76 4.22 -3.36
CA ALA A 269 -4.56 4.28 -2.14
C ALA A 269 -5.64 5.38 -2.14
N GLY A 270 -5.78 6.17 -3.21
CA GLY A 270 -6.73 7.26 -3.31
C GLY A 270 -6.44 8.45 -2.39
N ARG A 271 -5.20 8.56 -1.90
CA ARG A 271 -4.70 9.69 -1.09
C ARG A 271 -4.21 10.84 -1.97
N LEU A 272 -3.61 10.51 -3.10
CA LEU A 272 -3.42 11.41 -4.23
C LEU A 272 -4.38 10.99 -5.35
N ASP A 273 -4.70 11.93 -6.23
CA ASP A 273 -5.62 11.68 -7.34
C ASP A 273 -4.88 11.43 -8.65
N ALA A 274 -3.66 11.97 -8.76
CA ALA A 274 -2.75 11.70 -9.85
C ALA A 274 -1.29 12.02 -9.49
N ALA A 275 -0.36 11.57 -10.34
CA ALA A 275 1.05 11.87 -10.24
C ALA A 275 1.69 12.03 -11.64
N VAL A 276 2.64 12.95 -11.76
CA VAL A 276 3.49 13.14 -12.95
C VAL A 276 4.95 13.00 -12.55
N LEU A 277 5.63 12.05 -13.16
CA LEU A 277 7.01 11.68 -12.89
C LEU A 277 7.86 11.87 -14.14
N ALA A 278 9.03 12.47 -13.96
CA ALA A 278 10.10 12.52 -14.95
C ALA A 278 11.43 12.25 -14.25
N GLY A 279 12.28 11.38 -14.83
CA GLY A 279 13.55 10.98 -14.21
C GLY A 279 13.38 10.27 -12.87
N ALA A 280 12.33 9.47 -12.72
CA ALA A 280 12.14 8.58 -11.57
C ALA A 280 12.93 7.28 -11.72
N ASN A 281 13.23 6.64 -10.59
CA ASN A 281 13.87 5.33 -10.61
C ASN A 281 12.96 4.27 -11.26
N ALA A 282 13.54 3.38 -12.07
CA ALA A 282 12.78 2.39 -12.83
C ALA A 282 11.99 1.40 -11.94
N ALA A 283 12.54 0.98 -10.78
CA ALA A 283 11.83 0.13 -9.83
C ALA A 283 10.60 0.85 -9.24
N ALA A 284 10.73 2.15 -8.94
CA ALA A 284 9.64 2.96 -8.43
C ALA A 284 8.50 3.10 -9.45
N VAL A 285 8.84 3.38 -10.71
CA VAL A 285 7.84 3.47 -11.79
C VAL A 285 7.19 2.12 -12.03
N ALA A 286 7.95 1.02 -12.11
CA ALA A 286 7.42 -0.31 -12.33
C ALA A 286 6.49 -0.77 -11.19
N ALA A 287 6.92 -0.58 -9.93
CA ALA A 287 6.14 -0.94 -8.76
C ALA A 287 4.84 -0.12 -8.70
N GLY A 288 4.96 1.21 -8.73
CA GLY A 288 3.81 2.10 -8.62
C GLY A 288 2.83 1.96 -9.78
N SER A 289 3.31 1.71 -10.99
CA SER A 289 2.44 1.44 -12.15
C SER A 289 1.59 0.20 -11.95
N LEU A 290 2.17 -0.88 -11.41
CA LEU A 290 1.42 -2.09 -11.07
C LEU A 290 0.40 -1.83 -9.95
N LEU A 291 0.80 -1.14 -8.89
CA LEU A 291 -0.10 -0.82 -7.77
C LEU A 291 -1.32 -0.01 -8.23
N ILE A 292 -1.12 1.01 -9.07
CA ILE A 292 -2.20 1.87 -9.58
C ILE A 292 -3.12 1.09 -10.53
N ALA A 293 -2.56 0.28 -11.43
CA ALA A 293 -3.35 -0.55 -12.33
C ALA A 293 -4.26 -1.53 -11.56
N GLU A 294 -3.71 -2.21 -10.55
CA GLU A 294 -4.46 -3.13 -9.69
C GLU A 294 -5.49 -2.41 -8.79
N ALA A 295 -5.24 -1.15 -8.44
CA ALA A 295 -6.19 -0.30 -7.72
C ALA A 295 -7.29 0.30 -8.63
N GLY A 296 -7.22 0.08 -9.96
CA GLY A 296 -8.22 0.53 -10.94
C GLY A 296 -7.96 1.93 -11.54
N GLY A 297 -6.76 2.47 -11.36
CA GLY A 297 -6.31 3.70 -12.01
C GLY A 297 -5.75 3.52 -13.41
N LEU A 298 -5.27 4.60 -13.99
CA LEU A 298 -4.60 4.63 -15.30
C LEU A 298 -3.16 5.11 -15.14
N VAL A 299 -2.27 4.56 -15.97
CA VAL A 299 -0.85 4.92 -16.03
C VAL A 299 -0.38 4.87 -17.48
N SER A 300 0.38 5.88 -17.90
CA SER A 300 0.96 5.96 -19.24
C SER A 300 2.29 6.71 -19.26
N ASN A 301 2.98 6.69 -20.40
CA ASN A 301 3.99 7.70 -20.71
C ASN A 301 3.31 9.06 -21.04
N PHE A 302 4.10 10.10 -21.35
CA PHE A 302 3.56 11.42 -21.72
C PHE A 302 2.76 11.42 -23.03
N GLU A 303 2.98 10.42 -23.90
CA GLU A 303 2.22 10.22 -25.13
C GLU A 303 0.93 9.41 -24.94
N GLY A 304 0.61 8.97 -23.72
CA GLY A 304 -0.59 8.15 -23.46
C GLY A 304 -0.42 6.66 -23.83
N GLY A 305 0.76 6.24 -24.26
CA GLY A 305 1.12 4.85 -24.51
C GLY A 305 1.58 4.13 -23.23
N SER A 306 2.06 2.89 -23.38
CA SER A 306 2.62 2.13 -22.25
C SER A 306 3.74 2.90 -21.57
N ALA A 307 3.66 3.05 -20.25
CA ALA A 307 4.77 3.58 -19.45
C ALA A 307 5.89 2.54 -19.44
N ASP A 308 7.00 2.82 -20.13
CA ASP A 308 8.23 2.04 -19.95
C ASP A 308 8.89 2.47 -18.64
N PRO A 309 8.99 1.59 -17.63
CA PRO A 309 9.63 1.93 -16.37
C PRO A 309 11.07 2.42 -16.51
N ALA A 310 11.82 1.93 -17.51
CA ALA A 310 13.21 2.31 -17.73
C ALA A 310 13.36 3.79 -18.12
N SER A 311 12.34 4.41 -18.72
CA SER A 311 12.34 5.84 -19.06
C SER A 311 12.30 6.76 -17.82
N GLY A 312 11.87 6.24 -16.67
CA GLY A 312 11.62 7.06 -15.48
C GLY A 312 10.49 8.07 -15.62
N ALA A 313 9.71 8.01 -16.71
CA ALA A 313 8.61 8.90 -17.01
C ALA A 313 7.27 8.19 -16.84
N ALA A 314 6.32 8.85 -16.16
CA ALA A 314 4.95 8.35 -16.02
C ALA A 314 3.97 9.48 -15.74
N VAL A 315 2.78 9.35 -16.31
CA VAL A 315 1.56 10.06 -15.90
C VAL A 315 0.64 9.01 -15.33
N ALA A 316 0.11 9.23 -14.14
CA ALA A 316 -0.79 8.29 -13.49
C ALA A 316 -1.93 9.03 -12.81
N GLY A 317 -3.10 8.40 -12.67
CA GLY A 317 -4.20 8.98 -11.93
C GLY A 317 -5.50 8.19 -11.98
N THR A 318 -6.51 8.76 -11.35
CA THR A 318 -7.89 8.31 -11.48
C THR A 318 -8.35 8.47 -12.92
N ARG A 319 -9.37 7.73 -13.36
CA ARG A 319 -9.81 7.76 -14.76
C ARG A 319 -10.21 9.15 -15.26
N GLY A 320 -10.85 9.97 -14.42
CA GLY A 320 -11.26 11.31 -14.79
C GLY A 320 -10.07 12.28 -14.80
N VAL A 321 -9.34 12.34 -13.68
CA VAL A 321 -8.19 13.26 -13.54
C VAL A 321 -7.11 12.97 -14.58
N PHE A 322 -6.85 11.69 -14.88
CA PHE A 322 -5.88 11.29 -15.90
C PHE A 322 -6.21 11.84 -17.30
N ARG A 323 -7.49 11.90 -17.67
CA ARG A 323 -7.92 12.42 -18.99
C ARG A 323 -7.65 13.92 -19.14
N GLU A 324 -7.81 14.68 -18.06
CA GLU A 324 -7.52 16.12 -18.05
C GLU A 324 -6.01 16.39 -17.91
N LEU A 325 -5.29 15.56 -17.15
CA LEU A 325 -3.87 15.73 -16.85
C LEU A 325 -2.96 15.37 -18.03
N LEU A 326 -3.25 14.29 -18.76
CA LEU A 326 -2.37 13.77 -19.81
C LEU A 326 -2.07 14.81 -20.92
N PRO A 327 -3.05 15.57 -21.47
CA PRO A 327 -2.76 16.61 -22.45
C PRO A 327 -1.83 17.71 -21.91
N LEU A 328 -1.98 18.10 -20.64
CA LEU A 328 -1.14 19.10 -19.99
C LEU A 328 0.29 18.60 -19.81
N ALA A 329 0.44 17.34 -19.38
CA ALA A 329 1.73 16.68 -19.26
C ALA A 329 2.41 16.55 -20.62
N ARG A 330 1.69 16.09 -21.66
CA ARG A 330 2.21 15.98 -23.02
C ARG A 330 2.75 17.32 -23.53
N LYS A 331 1.97 18.39 -23.42
CA LYS A 331 2.40 19.74 -23.84
C LYS A 331 3.67 20.23 -23.12
N SER A 332 3.92 19.75 -21.90
CA SER A 332 5.02 20.22 -21.04
C SER A 332 6.30 19.39 -21.15
N TYR A 333 6.23 18.19 -21.73
CA TYR A 333 7.33 17.23 -21.80
C TYR A 333 7.61 16.69 -23.21
N GLY A 334 6.67 16.84 -24.15
CA GLY A 334 6.85 16.56 -25.57
C GLY A 334 7.39 17.75 -26.36
#